data_AF-A0A7W0XLA5-F1
#
_entry.id   AF-A0A7W0XLA5-F1
#
_cell.length_a   1.000
_cell.length_b   1.000
_cell.length_c   1.000
_cell.angle_alpha   90.00
_cell.angle_beta   90.00
_cell.angle_gamma   90.00
#
_symmetry.space_group_name_H-M   'P 1'
#
loop_
_entity.id
_entity.type
_entity.pdbx_description
1 polymer ?
#
loop_
_entity_poly.entity_id
_entity_poly.type
_entity_poly.pdbx_seq_one_letter_code
_entity_poly.pdbx_strand_id
1 'polypeptide(L)'
;MLSIAYEKGGALVATLQEHRIRRLWSQRELARRAEVAERTIANAERGERQPRLLTMRRIADALEVDWKEIDEFRLAVTDLEGKVAA
;
A
#
# COMPACT_ATOMS: atom_id res chain seq x y z
N MET A 1 9.08 11.94 22.27
CA MET A 1 8.02 11.11 22.85
C MET A 1 7.85 9.91 21.94
N LEU A 2 8.49 8.80 22.31
CA LEU A 2 8.61 7.56 21.55
C LEU A 2 7.47 6.59 21.92
N SER A 3 7.18 5.62 21.04
CA SER A 3 6.22 4.51 21.13
C SER A 3 4.83 4.89 20.60
N ILE A 4 4.25 4.19 19.62
CA ILE A 4 3.70 2.82 19.77
C ILE A 4 3.76 2.00 18.45
N ALA A 5 4.27 0.78 18.61
CA ALA A 5 4.02 -0.48 17.87
C ALA A 5 4.37 -0.60 16.38
N TYR A 6 5.68 -0.80 16.12
CA TYR A 6 6.12 -1.82 15.17
C TYR A 6 5.73 -3.20 15.72
N GLU A 7 5.00 -3.98 14.92
CA GLU A 7 4.96 -5.46 14.85
C GLU A 7 3.63 -5.91 14.20
N LYS A 8 3.63 -6.04 12.88
CA LYS A 8 3.24 -7.27 12.17
C LYS A 8 3.82 -7.25 10.75
N GLY A 9 5.03 -7.78 10.60
CA GLY A 9 5.48 -8.32 9.30
C GLY A 9 6.67 -7.66 8.57
N GLY A 10 7.74 -7.24 9.25
CA GLY A 10 9.06 -7.00 8.62
C GLY A 10 9.54 -5.54 8.67
N ALA A 11 10.49 -5.28 9.57
CA ALA A 11 10.75 -3.96 10.13
C ALA A 11 11.43 -2.88 9.23
N LEU A 12 11.30 -2.91 7.90
CA LEU A 12 12.05 -1.99 7.01
C LEU A 12 11.26 -1.35 5.86
N VAL A 13 10.03 -1.80 5.57
CA VAL A 13 9.26 -1.32 4.42
C VAL A 13 8.19 -0.33 4.89
N ALA A 14 8.07 0.81 4.21
CA ALA A 14 7.08 1.82 4.57
C ALA A 14 5.68 1.42 4.11
N THR A 15 4.68 1.79 4.90
CA THR A 15 3.26 1.62 4.57
C THR A 15 2.82 2.54 3.44
N LEU A 16 1.72 2.19 2.78
CA LEU A 16 1.09 3.03 1.77
C LEU A 16 0.76 4.44 2.33
N GLN A 17 0.27 4.48 3.57
CA GLN A 17 -0.06 5.72 4.26
C GLN A 17 1.18 6.59 4.46
N GLU A 18 2.32 6.03 4.86
CA GLU A 18 3.56 6.78 5.07
C GLU A 18 4.09 7.38 3.76
N HIS A 19 4.09 6.61 2.67
CA HIS A 19 4.48 7.12 1.34
C HIS A 19 3.62 8.31 0.92
N ARG A 20 2.32 8.25 1.20
CA ARG A 20 1.38 9.34 0.92
C ARG A 20 1.63 10.57 1.81
N ILE A 21 1.79 10.37 3.12
CA ILE A 21 1.97 11.47 4.09
C ILE A 21 3.30 12.20 3.86
N ARG A 22 4.38 11.49 3.48
CA ARG A 22 5.67 12.10 3.11
C ARG A 22 5.56 13.07 1.92
N ARG A 23 4.52 12.90 1.09
CA ARG A 23 4.21 13.79 -0.05
C ARG A 23 3.15 14.85 0.28
N LEU A 24 2.68 14.90 1.53
CA LEU A 24 1.62 15.79 2.00
C LEU A 24 0.29 15.62 1.25
N TRP A 25 -0.01 14.40 0.79
CA TRP A 25 -1.24 14.10 0.05
C TRP A 25 -2.34 13.57 0.96
N SER A 26 -3.59 13.96 0.71
CA SER A 26 -4.77 13.29 1.26
C SER A 26 -5.05 11.97 0.51
N GLN A 27 -5.89 11.08 1.07
CA GLN A 27 -6.30 9.85 0.37
C GLN A 27 -6.95 10.17 -0.99
N ARG A 28 -7.82 11.18 -1.04
CA ARG A 28 -8.41 11.70 -2.28
C ARG A 28 -7.35 12.13 -3.30
N GLU A 29 -6.28 12.77 -2.83
CA GLU A 29 -5.23 13.33 -3.67
C GLU A 29 -4.34 12.25 -4.28
N LEU A 30 -4.04 11.19 -3.52
CA LEU A 30 -3.41 9.98 -4.06
C LEU A 30 -4.34 9.24 -5.03
N ALA A 31 -5.61 9.08 -4.67
CA ALA A 31 -6.60 8.41 -5.51
C ALA A 31 -6.75 9.08 -6.88
N ARG A 32 -6.75 10.42 -6.92
CA ARG A 32 -6.77 11.20 -8.16
C ARG A 32 -5.54 10.92 -9.03
N ARG A 33 -4.33 10.91 -8.46
CA ARG A 33 -3.10 10.62 -9.21
C ARG A 33 -3.02 9.19 -9.72
N ALA A 34 -3.50 8.24 -8.92
CA ALA A 34 -3.55 6.82 -9.28
C ALA A 34 -4.77 6.48 -10.15
N GLU A 35 -5.65 7.46 -10.44
CA GLU A 35 -6.88 7.28 -11.20
C GLU A 35 -7.77 6.12 -10.66
N VAL A 36 -7.92 6.08 -9.34
CA VAL A 36 -8.76 5.11 -8.61
C VAL A 36 -9.77 5.83 -7.74
N ALA A 37 -10.76 5.09 -7.23
CA ALA A 37 -11.67 5.62 -6.23
C ALA A 37 -10.94 5.88 -4.90
N GLU A 38 -11.29 6.95 -4.19
CA GLU A 38 -10.73 7.26 -2.86
C GLU A 38 -10.90 6.09 -1.87
N ARG A 39 -12.05 5.41 -1.92
CA ARG A 39 -12.30 4.20 -1.11
C ARG A 39 -11.28 3.09 -1.38
N THR A 40 -10.73 3.00 -2.58
CA THR A 40 -9.68 2.03 -2.90
C THR A 40 -8.40 2.31 -2.11
N ILE A 41 -7.99 3.58 -2.01
CA ILE A 41 -6.85 3.97 -1.18
C ILE A 41 -7.12 3.67 0.29
N ALA A 42 -8.29 4.07 0.79
CA ALA A 42 -8.66 3.87 2.19
C ALA A 42 -8.68 2.39 2.57
N ASN A 43 -9.20 1.51 1.70
CA ASN A 43 -9.20 0.07 1.95
C ASN A 43 -7.79 -0.55 1.87
N ALA A 44 -6.94 -0.04 0.96
CA ALA A 44 -5.57 -0.50 0.81
C ALA A 44 -4.74 -0.16 2.06
N GLU A 45 -4.83 1.07 2.56
CA GLU A 45 -4.11 1.53 3.76
C GLU A 45 -4.54 0.77 5.04
N ARG A 46 -5.79 0.30 5.10
CA ARG A 46 -6.27 -0.50 6.25
C ARG A 46 -5.97 -1.99 6.12
N GLY A 47 -5.43 -2.45 4.99
CA GLY A 47 -5.24 -3.88 4.70
C GLY A 47 -6.55 -4.69 4.63
N GLU A 48 -7.71 -4.04 4.63
CA GLU A 48 -9.03 -4.69 4.68
C GLU A 48 -9.36 -5.43 3.38
N ARG A 49 -8.82 -4.96 2.25
CA ARG A 49 -9.04 -5.57 0.95
C ARG A 49 -7.80 -5.46 0.10
N GLN A 50 -7.29 -6.61 -0.34
CA GLN A 50 -6.21 -6.66 -1.32
C GLN A 50 -6.67 -5.98 -2.63
N PRO A 51 -6.01 -4.88 -3.06
CA PRO A 51 -6.27 -4.30 -4.37
C PRO A 51 -5.92 -5.31 -5.48
N ARG A 52 -6.50 -5.15 -6.68
CA ARG A 52 -6.04 -5.94 -7.83
C ARG A 52 -4.61 -5.53 -8.20
N LEU A 53 -3.84 -6.41 -8.83
CA LEU A 53 -2.45 -6.12 -9.25
C LEU A 53 -2.35 -4.83 -10.08
N LEU A 54 -3.26 -4.62 -11.02
CA LEU A 54 -3.31 -3.37 -11.82
C LEU A 54 -3.54 -2.13 -10.94
N THR A 55 -4.36 -2.26 -9.89
CA THR A 55 -4.62 -1.18 -8.94
C THR A 55 -3.40 -0.89 -8.08
N MET A 56 -2.71 -1.92 -7.57
CA MET A 56 -1.45 -1.76 -6.84
C MET A 56 -0.42 -1.01 -7.69
N ARG A 57 -0.27 -1.43 -8.96
CA ARG A 57 0.63 -0.78 -9.92
C ARG A 57 0.31 0.70 -10.10
N ARG A 58 -0.94 1.08 -10.37
CA ARG A 58 -1.33 2.49 -10.53
C ARG A 58 -1.03 3.33 -9.28
N ILE A 59 -1.22 2.75 -8.10
CA ILE A 59 -0.93 3.44 -6.83
C ILE A 59 0.58 3.61 -6.63
N ALA A 60 1.38 2.58 -6.90
CA ALA A 60 2.84 2.63 -6.83
C ALA A 60 3.43 3.62 -7.85
N ASP A 61 2.95 3.59 -9.09
CA ASP A 61 3.34 4.51 -10.16
C ASP A 61 3.01 5.97 -9.76
N ALA A 62 1.83 6.22 -9.20
CA ALA A 62 1.43 7.55 -8.71
C ALA A 62 2.26 8.05 -7.52
N LEU A 63 2.85 7.14 -6.75
CA LEU A 63 3.77 7.44 -5.67
C LEU A 63 5.23 7.49 -6.16
N GLU A 64 5.53 7.11 -7.40
CA GLU A 64 6.90 7.04 -7.93
C GLU A 64 7.81 6.12 -7.08
N VAL A 65 7.28 4.97 -6.66
CA VAL A 65 8.02 3.93 -5.92
C VAL A 65 7.74 2.56 -6.51
N ASP A 66 8.60 1.58 -6.27
CA ASP A 66 8.29 0.19 -6.61
C ASP A 66 7.23 -0.37 -5.65
N TRP A 67 6.34 -1.22 -6.13
CA TRP A 67 5.31 -1.84 -5.29
C TRP A 67 5.88 -2.65 -4.13
N LYS A 68 7.11 -3.17 -4.25
CA LYS A 68 7.83 -3.89 -3.18
C LYS A 68 8.21 -2.98 -2.00
N GLU A 69 8.26 -1.67 -2.23
CA GLU A 69 8.54 -0.66 -1.21
C GLU A 69 7.29 -0.28 -0.41
N ILE A 70 6.11 -0.82 -0.77
CA ILE A 70 4.84 -0.61 -0.08
C ILE A 70 4.48 -1.90 0.65
N ASP A 71 4.44 -1.85 1.98
CA ASP A 71 4.31 -3.04 2.83
C ASP A 71 3.06 -3.86 2.53
N GLU A 72 1.91 -3.20 2.40
CA GLU A 72 0.63 -3.85 2.12
C GLU A 72 0.61 -4.56 0.76
N PHE A 73 1.35 -4.05 -0.23
CA PHE A 73 1.43 -4.65 -1.56
C PHE A 73 2.39 -5.83 -1.57
N ARG A 74 3.53 -5.72 -0.89
CA ARG A 74 4.49 -6.81 -0.71
C ARG A 74 3.81 -8.03 -0.06
N LEU A 75 3.10 -7.81 1.05
CA LEU A 75 2.38 -8.88 1.77
C LEU A 75 1.31 -9.52 0.89
N ALA A 76 0.55 -8.70 0.15
CA ALA A 76 -0.52 -9.21 -0.71
C ALA A 76 0.00 -10.10 -1.84
N VAL A 77 1.16 -9.80 -2.42
CA VAL A 77 1.75 -10.63 -3.48
C VAL A 77 2.30 -11.94 -2.92
N THR A 78 2.98 -11.91 -1.77
CA THR A 78 3.47 -13.14 -1.11
C THR A 78 2.32 -14.10 -0.78
N ASP A 79 1.17 -13.58 -0.32
CA ASP A 79 -0.02 -14.39 -0.07
C ASP A 79 -0.60 -15.02 -1.35
N LEU A 80 -0.50 -14.34 -2.50
CA LEU A 80 -0.94 -14.87 -3.79
C LEU A 80 -0.03 -16.01 -4.25
N GLU A 81 1.29 -15.86 -4.11
CA GLU A 81 2.26 -16.92 -4.44
C GLU A 81 2.00 -18.19 -3.62
N GLY A 82 1.76 -18.05 -2.31
CA GLY A 82 1.42 -19.18 -1.44
C GLY A 82 0.13 -19.90 -1.83
N LYS A 83 -0.86 -19.19 -2.38
CA LYS A 83 -2.13 -19.78 -2.87
C LYS A 83 -2.00 -20.46 -4.22
N VAL A 84 -1.08 -20.01 -5.07
CA VAL A 84 -0.84 -20.61 -6.40
C VAL A 84 0.02 -21.87 -6.29
N ALA A 85 0.88 -21.94 -5.28
CA ALA A 85 1.76 -23.09 -5.03
C ALA A 85 1.09 -24.27 -4.29
N ALA A 86 -0.16 -24.12 -3.83
CA ALA A 86 -0.94 -25.13 -3.11
C ALA A 86 -2.01 -25.76 -4.00
#